data_AF-A0A7K2MN84-F1
#
_entry.id   AF-A0A7K2MN84-F1
#
_cell.length_a   1.000
_cell.length_b   1.000
_cell.length_c   1.000
_cell.angle_alpha   90.00
_cell.angle_beta   90.00
_cell.angle_gamma   90.00
#
_symmetry.space_group_name_H-M   'P 1'
#
loop_
_entity.id
_entity.type
_entity.pdbx_description
1 polymer ?
#
loop_
_entity_poly.entity_id
_entity_poly.type
_entity_poly.pdbx_seq_one_letter_code
_entity_poly.pdbx_strand_id
1 'polypeptide(L)'
;DFAARHLAGPPQEAVADAPVVVFDRRDDFQDAFARRLGHGGASAARHYVPTSEGFVEAVAAGLGWGMVPQPQAEPLLHGGRLVGFAPDLAVDVPLYWQQWKLDSPALAAVADAVVTAAAAALRR
;
A
#
# COMPACT_ATOMS: atom_id res chain seq x y z
N ASP A 1 -14.45 -12.40 5.56
CA ASP A 1 -15.13 -12.08 6.83
C ASP A 1 -14.31 -11.18 7.79
N PHE A 2 -13.25 -10.50 7.33
CA PHE A 2 -12.51 -9.51 8.14
C PHE A 2 -13.18 -8.12 8.11
N ALA A 3 -13.44 -7.59 6.91
CA ALA A 3 -13.99 -6.24 6.74
C ALA A 3 -15.36 -6.07 7.43
N ALA A 4 -16.24 -7.06 7.32
CA ALA A 4 -17.54 -7.04 8.00
C ALA A 4 -17.43 -7.05 9.54
N ARG A 5 -16.33 -7.57 10.08
CA ARG A 5 -16.11 -7.69 11.53
C ARG A 5 -15.38 -6.50 12.13
N HIS A 6 -14.39 -5.99 11.41
CA HIS A 6 -13.46 -4.98 11.92
C HIS A 6 -13.59 -3.61 11.26
N LEU A 7 -14.25 -3.52 10.10
CA LEU A 7 -14.35 -2.32 9.27
C LEU A 7 -15.81 -2.02 8.90
N ALA A 8 -16.77 -2.49 9.71
CA ALA A 8 -18.19 -2.19 9.54
C ALA A 8 -18.49 -0.79 10.08
N GLY A 9 -18.36 0.22 9.23
CA GLY A 9 -18.65 1.61 9.57
C GLY A 9 -17.70 2.60 8.92
N PRO A 10 -17.76 3.88 9.34
CA PRO A 10 -16.85 4.90 8.84
C PRO A 10 -15.38 4.51 9.13
N PRO A 11 -14.45 4.69 8.18
CA PRO A 11 -13.03 4.40 8.40
C PRO A 11 -12.46 5.11 9.64
N GLN A 12 -12.96 6.31 9.96
CA GLN A 12 -12.55 7.07 11.13
C GLN A 12 -12.82 6.35 12.45
N GLU A 13 -13.77 5.42 12.51
CA GLU A 13 -14.14 4.74 13.75
C GLU A 13 -13.47 3.36 13.85
N ALA A 14 -13.17 2.73 12.71
CA ALA A 14 -12.83 1.32 12.67
C ALA A 14 -11.31 1.03 12.61
N VAL A 15 -10.55 1.93 11.98
CA VAL A 15 -9.15 1.69 11.58
C VAL A 15 -8.18 1.64 12.75
N ALA A 16 -8.45 2.39 13.83
CA ALA A 16 -7.56 2.49 14.99
C ALA A 16 -7.48 1.20 15.80
N ASP A 17 -8.56 0.43 15.87
CA ASP A 17 -8.63 -0.80 16.68
C ASP A 17 -8.44 -2.07 15.84
N ALA A 18 -8.77 -2.02 14.54
CA ALA A 18 -8.66 -3.16 13.64
C ALA A 18 -7.20 -3.63 13.46
N PRO A 19 -6.93 -4.95 13.46
CA PRO A 19 -5.60 -5.47 13.17
C PRO A 19 -5.04 -4.94 11.86
N VAL A 20 -3.75 -4.61 11.85
CA VAL A 20 -3.08 -3.95 10.72
C VAL A 20 -1.89 -4.77 10.22
N VAL A 21 -1.70 -4.82 8.91
CA VAL A 21 -0.51 -5.39 8.28
C VAL A 21 0.44 -4.25 7.91
N VAL A 22 1.69 -4.35 8.35
CA VAL A 22 2.76 -3.36 8.16
C VAL A 22 3.98 -4.03 7.53
N PHE A 23 4.71 -3.34 6.65
CA PHE A 23 5.86 -3.95 5.98
C PHE A 23 7.05 -4.12 6.94
N ASP A 24 7.49 -3.02 7.55
CA ASP A 24 8.54 -2.99 8.57
C ASP A 24 8.26 -1.89 9.62
N ARG A 25 9.20 -1.64 10.53
CA ARG A 25 9.06 -0.60 11.58
C ARG A 25 9.27 0.83 11.08
N ARG A 26 9.69 1.01 9.83
CA ARG A 26 9.91 2.32 9.19
C ARG A 26 8.78 2.67 8.23
N ASP A 27 7.93 1.69 7.89
CA ASP A 27 6.68 1.90 7.18
C ASP A 27 5.72 2.73 8.05
N ASP A 28 5.38 3.92 7.57
CA ASP A 28 4.49 4.87 8.24
C ASP A 28 3.16 5.02 7.49
N PHE A 29 2.92 4.28 6.39
CA PHE A 29 1.71 4.49 5.58
C PHE A 29 0.41 4.28 6.36
N GLN A 30 0.36 3.20 7.14
CA GLN A 30 -0.80 2.80 7.94
C GLN A 30 -0.98 3.75 9.13
N ASP A 31 0.11 4.06 9.83
CA ASP A 31 0.09 4.98 10.97
C ASP A 31 -0.29 6.42 10.51
N ALA A 32 0.23 6.89 9.38
CA ALA A 32 -0.13 8.17 8.78
C ALA A 32 -1.58 8.22 8.29
N PHE A 33 -2.07 7.13 7.70
CA PHE A 33 -3.48 7.02 7.30
C PHE A 33 -4.41 7.14 8.51
N ALA A 34 -4.12 6.43 9.61
CA ALA A 34 -4.89 6.54 10.84
C ALA A 34 -4.82 7.96 11.44
N ARG A 35 -3.65 8.61 11.43
CA ARG A 35 -3.51 10.01 11.88
C ARG A 35 -4.32 10.99 11.03
N ARG A 36 -4.39 10.79 9.71
CA ARG A 36 -5.24 11.59 8.81
C ARG A 36 -6.72 11.46 9.16
N LEU A 37 -7.12 10.34 9.76
CA LEU A 37 -8.48 10.11 10.25
C LEU A 37 -8.74 10.61 11.69
N GLY A 38 -7.75 11.23 12.34
CA GLY A 38 -7.88 11.82 13.68
C GLY A 38 -7.31 10.98 14.83
N HIS A 39 -6.66 9.85 14.54
CA HIS A 39 -6.07 8.98 15.57
C HIS A 39 -4.61 9.32 15.87
N GLY A 40 -4.05 8.71 16.94
CA GLY A 40 -2.60 8.81 17.22
C GLY A 40 -1.72 7.97 16.28
N GLY A 41 -2.30 6.93 15.67
CA GLY A 41 -1.63 5.95 14.81
C GLY A 41 -2.56 4.76 14.54
N ALA A 42 -2.09 3.78 13.78
CA ALA A 42 -2.81 2.53 13.54
C ALA A 42 -2.71 1.60 14.76
N SER A 43 -3.53 0.54 14.75
CA SER A 43 -3.64 -0.42 15.85
C SER A 43 -2.29 -0.98 16.33
N ALA A 44 -2.23 -1.25 17.64
CA ALA A 44 -1.13 -2.00 18.24
C ALA A 44 -1.17 -3.50 17.86
N ALA A 45 -2.33 -4.02 17.45
CA ALA A 45 -2.47 -5.37 16.92
C ALA A 45 -1.92 -5.42 15.48
N ARG A 46 -0.60 -5.52 15.33
CA ARG A 46 0.09 -5.40 14.04
C ARG A 46 0.87 -6.63 13.64
N HIS A 47 0.79 -6.98 12.36
CA HIS A 47 1.56 -8.06 11.72
C HIS A 47 2.62 -7.48 10.80
N TYR A 48 3.89 -7.84 11.01
CA TYR A 48 5.00 -7.41 10.16
C TYR A 48 5.28 -8.43 9.07
N VAL A 49 5.18 -8.01 7.80
CA VAL A 49 5.38 -8.89 6.63
C VAL A 49 6.29 -8.19 5.62
N PRO A 50 7.62 -8.38 5.70
CA PRO A 50 8.61 -7.61 4.94
C PRO A 50 8.84 -8.19 3.53
N THR A 51 7.78 -8.59 2.84
CA THR A 51 7.81 -8.99 1.42
C THR A 51 6.60 -8.40 0.71
N SER A 52 6.76 -7.93 -0.52
CA SER A 52 5.68 -7.26 -1.25
C SER A 52 4.51 -8.19 -1.54
N GLU A 53 4.79 -9.43 -1.97
CA GLU A 53 3.77 -10.45 -2.24
C GLU A 53 3.16 -10.99 -0.94
N GLY A 54 3.97 -11.20 0.09
CA GLY A 54 3.46 -11.68 1.38
C GLY A 54 2.57 -10.66 2.06
N PHE A 55 2.88 -9.37 1.94
CA PHE A 55 2.08 -8.29 2.50
C PHE A 55 0.65 -8.31 1.93
N VAL A 56 0.51 -8.30 0.60
CA VAL A 56 -0.82 -8.30 -0.04
C VAL A 56 -1.59 -9.59 0.24
N GLU A 57 -0.91 -10.75 0.25
CA GLU A 57 -1.56 -12.02 0.59
C GLU A 57 -1.99 -12.08 2.06
N ALA A 58 -1.24 -11.49 2.99
CA ALA A 58 -1.65 -11.39 4.40
C ALA A 58 -2.91 -10.53 4.57
N VAL A 59 -3.01 -9.41 3.84
CA VAL A 59 -4.23 -8.59 3.81
C VAL A 59 -5.40 -9.37 3.20
N ALA A 60 -5.18 -10.04 2.07
CA ALA A 60 -6.20 -10.86 1.40
C ALA A 60 -6.65 -12.07 2.22
N ALA A 61 -5.79 -12.61 3.08
CA ALA A 61 -6.10 -13.66 4.03
C ALA A 61 -6.83 -13.13 5.29
N GLY A 62 -6.98 -11.81 5.43
CA GLY A 62 -7.70 -11.17 6.53
C GLY A 62 -6.93 -11.11 7.84
N LEU A 63 -5.59 -11.10 7.80
CA LEU A 63 -4.77 -10.89 9.01
C LEU A 63 -4.88 -9.44 9.51
N GLY A 64 -5.24 -8.51 8.64
CA GLY A 64 -5.41 -7.11 8.96
C GLY A 64 -5.76 -6.29 7.73
N TRP A 65 -6.06 -5.01 7.94
CA TRP A 65 -6.10 -4.04 6.85
C TRP A 65 -4.69 -3.55 6.52
N GLY A 66 -4.49 -3.01 5.32
CA GLY A 66 -3.22 -2.42 4.91
C GLY A 66 -3.37 -1.56 3.67
N MET A 67 -2.45 -0.61 3.50
CA MET A 67 -2.32 0.14 2.25
C MET A 67 -1.56 -0.71 1.23
N VAL A 68 -2.24 -1.10 0.16
CA VAL A 68 -1.67 -1.97 -0.89
C VAL A 68 -1.51 -1.15 -2.18
N PRO A 69 -0.36 -1.24 -2.87
CA PRO A 69 -0.19 -0.62 -4.18
C PRO A 69 -1.30 -1.03 -5.15
N GLN A 70 -1.90 -0.08 -5.85
CA GLN A 70 -3.05 -0.32 -6.73
C GLN A 70 -2.82 -1.47 -7.74
N PRO A 71 -1.66 -1.59 -8.42
CA PRO A 71 -1.43 -2.70 -9.36
C PRO A 71 -1.50 -4.09 -8.72
N GLN A 72 -1.15 -4.22 -7.43
CA GLN A 72 -1.25 -5.48 -6.68
C GLN A 72 -2.68 -5.70 -6.14
N ALA A 73 -3.39 -4.63 -5.78
CA ALA A 73 -4.74 -4.71 -5.25
C ALA A 73 -5.78 -5.04 -6.34
N GLU A 74 -5.62 -4.50 -7.56
CA GLU A 74 -6.62 -4.58 -8.64
C GLU A 74 -7.09 -6.01 -8.95
N PRO A 75 -6.22 -7.01 -9.19
CA PRO A 75 -6.68 -8.37 -9.47
C PRO A 75 -7.48 -8.98 -8.32
N LEU A 76 -7.11 -8.66 -7.07
CA LEU A 76 -7.75 -9.18 -5.87
C LEU A 76 -9.08 -8.47 -5.55
N LEU A 77 -9.19 -7.19 -5.89
CA LEU A 77 -10.44 -6.42 -5.84
C LEU A 77 -11.44 -6.97 -6.86
N HIS A 78 -11.02 -7.19 -8.11
CA HIS A 78 -11.87 -7.78 -9.16
C HIS A 78 -12.31 -9.21 -8.78
N GLY A 79 -11.42 -9.98 -8.15
CA GLY A 79 -11.72 -11.32 -7.66
C GLY A 79 -12.52 -11.37 -6.34
N GLY A 80 -12.86 -10.22 -5.75
CA GLY A 80 -13.58 -10.15 -4.46
C GLY A 80 -12.79 -10.65 -3.25
N ARG A 81 -11.48 -10.87 -3.38
CA ARG A 81 -10.58 -11.25 -2.27
C ARG A 81 -10.19 -10.04 -1.41
N LEU A 82 -10.18 -8.85 -2.00
CA LEU A 82 -10.03 -7.58 -1.31
C LEU A 82 -11.28 -6.73 -1.48
N VAL A 83 -11.48 -5.81 -0.53
CA VAL A 83 -12.47 -4.73 -0.62
C VAL A 83 -11.82 -3.42 -0.21
N GLY A 84 -12.06 -2.36 -0.97
CA GLY A 84 -11.65 -1.00 -0.60
C GLY A 84 -12.64 -0.42 0.41
N PHE A 85 -12.19 -0.12 1.63
CA PHE A 85 -13.04 0.46 2.67
C PHE A 85 -12.93 1.98 2.78
N ALA A 86 -11.94 2.59 2.12
CA ALA A 86 -11.72 4.04 2.10
C ALA A 86 -11.19 4.53 0.73
N PRO A 87 -11.93 4.31 -0.38
CA PRO A 87 -11.43 4.56 -1.73
C PRO A 87 -11.07 6.03 -2.00
N ASP A 88 -11.76 6.98 -1.36
CA ASP A 88 -11.52 8.42 -1.53
C ASP A 88 -10.30 8.94 -0.74
N LEU A 89 -9.65 8.07 0.03
CA LEU A 89 -8.51 8.40 0.89
C LEU A 89 -7.21 7.71 0.47
N ALA A 90 -7.11 7.35 -0.82
CA ALA A 90 -5.86 6.87 -1.40
C ALA A 90 -4.70 7.87 -1.16
N VAL A 91 -3.47 7.32 -1.11
CA VAL A 91 -2.24 8.08 -0.95
C VAL A 91 -1.41 7.92 -2.21
N ASP A 92 -1.11 9.03 -2.88
CA ASP A 92 -0.19 9.08 -4.00
C ASP A 92 1.25 9.24 -3.48
N VAL A 93 2.14 8.39 -3.98
CA VAL A 93 3.57 8.39 -3.62
C VAL A 93 4.38 8.70 -4.87
N PRO A 94 5.04 9.88 -4.96
CA PRO A 94 5.88 10.20 -6.09
C PRO A 94 7.14 9.32 -6.08
N LEU A 95 7.45 8.69 -7.21
CA LEU A 95 8.64 7.89 -7.40
C LEU A 95 9.66 8.63 -8.27
N TYR A 96 10.94 8.45 -7.95
CA TYR A 96 12.05 9.09 -8.65
C TYR A 96 13.06 8.05 -9.11
N TRP A 97 13.53 8.16 -10.35
CA TRP A 97 14.69 7.43 -10.83
C TRP A 97 15.96 8.22 -10.52
N GLN A 98 16.92 7.57 -9.87
CA GLN A 98 18.22 8.15 -9.57
C GLN A 98 19.31 7.32 -10.23
N GLN A 99 20.21 7.98 -10.95
CA GLN A 99 21.34 7.34 -11.61
C GLN A 99 22.60 8.18 -11.50
N TRP A 100 23.76 7.53 -11.63
CA TRP A 100 25.04 8.20 -11.71
C TRP A 100 25.13 9.06 -12.97
N LYS A 101 25.72 10.25 -12.84
CA LYS A 101 25.97 11.16 -13.97
C LYS A 101 27.23 10.71 -14.73
N LEU A 102 27.07 9.67 -15.55
CA LEU A 102 28.12 9.12 -16.40
C LEU A 102 27.63 9.08 -17.85
N ASP A 103 28.55 9.34 -18.79
CA ASP A 103 28.28 9.14 -20.20
C ASP A 103 28.44 7.65 -20.54
N SER A 104 27.35 6.91 -20.39
CA SER A 104 27.30 5.46 -20.60
C SER A 104 26.04 5.09 -21.39
N PRO A 105 26.18 4.54 -22.61
CA PRO A 105 25.05 4.06 -23.38
C PRO A 105 24.20 3.02 -22.65
N ALA A 106 24.82 2.19 -21.79
CA ALA A 106 24.10 1.21 -20.99
C ALA A 106 23.21 1.87 -19.92
N LEU A 107 23.70 2.92 -19.24
CA LEU A 107 22.89 3.66 -18.27
C LEU A 107 21.75 4.42 -18.95
N ALA A 108 22.01 5.01 -20.12
CA ALA A 108 20.95 5.65 -20.91
C ALA A 108 19.85 4.65 -21.28
N ALA A 109 20.21 3.45 -21.75
CA ALA A 109 19.24 2.41 -22.07
C ALA A 109 18.41 1.94 -20.86
N VAL A 110 19.02 1.84 -19.68
CA VAL A 110 18.29 1.51 -18.44
C VAL A 110 17.34 2.64 -18.05
N ALA A 111 17.78 3.90 -18.15
CA ALA A 111 16.94 5.06 -17.86
C ALA A 111 15.68 5.07 -18.74
N ASP A 112 15.86 4.86 -20.05
CA ASP A 112 14.76 4.81 -21.01
C ASP A 112 13.79 3.67 -20.70
N ALA A 113 14.31 2.48 -20.35
CA ALA A 113 13.50 1.33 -19.97
C ALA A 113 12.69 1.59 -18.69
N VAL A 114 13.31 2.18 -17.66
CA VAL A 114 12.64 2.54 -16.41
C VAL A 114 11.55 3.58 -16.64
N VAL A 115 11.83 4.65 -17.38
CA VAL A 115 10.84 5.70 -17.67
C VAL A 115 9.68 5.16 -18.50
N THR A 116 9.96 4.30 -19.48
CA THR A 116 8.92 3.66 -20.30
C THR A 116 8.02 2.77 -19.45
N ALA A 117 8.59 1.94 -18.58
CA ALA A 117 7.84 1.09 -17.67
C ALA A 117 7.00 1.93 -16.67
N ALA A 118 7.58 2.99 -16.12
CA ALA A 118 6.89 3.90 -15.21
C ALA A 118 5.70 4.60 -15.89
N ALA A 119 5.85 5.05 -17.14
CA ALA A 119 4.76 5.68 -17.89
C ALA A 119 3.59 4.73 -18.19
N ALA A 120 3.84 3.42 -18.26
CA ALA A 120 2.82 2.40 -18.47
C ALA A 120 2.15 1.94 -17.17
N ALA A 121 2.87 1.95 -16.04
CA ALA A 121 2.43 1.36 -14.78
C ALA A 121 2.00 2.37 -13.71
N LEU A 122 2.42 3.64 -13.81
CA LEU A 122 2.18 4.67 -12.81
C LEU A 122 1.27 5.79 -13.36
N ARG A 123 0.56 6.46 -12.45
CA ARG A 123 -0.20 7.67 -12.76
C ARG A 123 0.78 8.86 -12.94
N ARG A 124 0.40 9.82 -13.80
CA ARG A 124 1.12 11.08 -14.00
C ARG A 124 0.77 12.12 -12.97
#